data_AF-A0A075GFA0-F1
#
_entry.id   AF-A0A075GFA0-F1
#
_cell.length_a   1.000
_cell.length_b   1.000
_cell.length_c   1.000
_cell.angle_alpha   90.00
_cell.angle_beta   90.00
_cell.angle_gamma   90.00
#
_symmetry.space_group_name_H-M   'P 1'
#
loop_
_entity.id
_entity.type
_entity.pdbx_description
1 polymer ?
#
loop_
_entity_poly.entity_id
_entity_poly.type
_entity_poly.pdbx_seq_one_letter_code
_entity_poly.pdbx_strand_id
1 'polypeptide(L)' 'MLEKFHCKPTELPLIFVTDPAIIGIGVKPGDMIKITRKSATAGESLYYRYVVET' A
#
# COMPACT_ATOMS: atom_id res chain seq x y z
N MET A 1 0.85 4.89 12.85
CA MET A 1 1.05 3.51 12.34
C MET A 1 2.46 3.32 11.75
N LEU A 2 2.98 4.29 10.98
CA LEU A 2 4.38 4.29 10.49
C LEU A 2 5.44 4.32 11.60
N GLU A 3 5.17 4.93 12.75
CA GLU A 3 6.11 4.95 13.90
C GLU A 3 6.41 3.54 14.47
N LYS A 4 5.50 2.57 14.30
CA LYS A 4 5.70 1.21 14.82
C LYS A 4 6.75 0.40 14.06
N PHE A 5 7.06 0.78 12.82
CA PHE A 5 7.95 0.00 11.96
C PHE A 5 9.29 0.70 11.71
N HIS A 6 9.49 1.94 12.17
CA HIS A 6 10.69 2.75 11.89
C HIS A 6 11.08 2.79 10.39
N CYS A 7 10.14 2.52 9.49
CA CYS A 7 10.41 2.49 8.05
C CYS A 7 10.13 3.85 7.44
N LYS A 8 11.03 4.29 6.55
CA LYS A 8 10.78 5.43 5.67
C LYS A 8 9.71 5.03 4.64
N PRO A 9 8.85 5.95 4.18
CA PRO A 9 7.86 5.66 3.13
C PRO A 9 8.49 5.05 1.86
N THR A 10 9.74 5.40 1.57
CA THR A 10 10.55 4.87 0.46
C THR A 10 10.98 3.41 0.64
N GLU A 11 10.91 2.85 1.85
CA GLU A 11 11.25 1.45 2.14
C GLU A 11 10.03 0.52 2.03
N LEU A 12 8.84 1.10 1.88
CA LEU A 12 7.62 0.35 1.64
C LEU A 12 7.47 0.04 0.14
N PRO A 13 6.78 -1.06 -0.21
CA PRO A 13 6.47 -1.34 -1.60
C PRO A 13 5.68 -0.18 -2.22
N LEU A 14 6.21 0.38 -3.29
CA LEU A 14 5.61 1.50 -4.01
C LEU A 14 4.56 1.00 -5.00
N ILE A 15 3.57 1.83 -5.29
CA ILE A 15 2.56 1.61 -6.34
C ILE A 15 2.32 2.91 -7.10
N PHE A 16 2.24 2.81 -8.42
CA PHE A 16 2.01 4.00 -9.26
C PHE A 16 0.55 4.37 -9.30
N VAL A 17 0.25 5.67 -9.30
CA VAL A 17 -1.13 6.18 -9.50
C VAL A 17 -1.80 5.66 -10.79
N THR A 18 -0.99 5.23 -11.76
CA THR A 18 -1.41 4.65 -13.04
C THR A 18 -1.69 3.14 -12.99
N ASP A 19 -1.51 2.48 -11.84
CA ASP A 19 -1.78 1.04 -11.71
C ASP A 19 -3.30 0.78 -11.78
N PRO A 20 -3.76 -0.11 -12.69
CA PRO A 20 -5.19 -0.37 -12.90
C PRO A 20 -5.92 -0.86 -11.66
N ALA A 21 -5.22 -1.46 -10.69
CA ALA A 21 -5.82 -1.89 -9.43
C ALA A 21 -6.26 -0.72 -8.53
N ILE A 22 -5.73 0.50 -8.76
CA ILE A 22 -5.98 1.67 -7.90
C ILE A 22 -6.63 2.85 -8.64
N ILE A 23 -6.63 2.85 -9.98
CA ILE A 23 -7.32 3.86 -10.81
C ILE A 23 -8.78 4.03 -10.40
N GLY A 24 -9.49 2.93 -10.11
CA GLY A 24 -10.90 2.98 -9.71
C GLY A 24 -11.17 3.53 -8.31
N ILE A 25 -10.13 3.64 -7.47
CA ILE A 25 -10.24 4.07 -6.06
C ILE A 25 -10.04 5.59 -5.92
N GLY A 26 -9.42 6.25 -6.92
CA GLY A 26 -9.21 7.70 -6.90
C GLY A 26 -8.14 8.17 -5.89
N VAL A 27 -7.15 7.33 -5.63
CA VAL A 27 -6.01 7.64 -4.75
C VAL A 27 -5.05 8.67 -5.37
N LYS A 28 -4.38 9.47 -4.53
CA LYS A 28 -3.43 10.49 -4.96
C LYS A 28 -1.97 10.08 -4.63
N PRO A 29 -0.98 10.58 -5.38
CA PRO A 29 0.42 10.47 -4.98
C PRO A 29 0.63 10.99 -3.55
N GLY A 30 1.27 10.17 -2.71
CA GLY A 30 1.44 10.45 -1.27
C GLY A 30 0.49 9.67 -0.36
N ASP A 31 -0.58 9.08 -0.90
CA ASP A 31 -1.48 8.23 -0.12
C ASP A 31 -0.88 6.85 0.18
N MET A 32 -1.44 6.19 1.19
CA MET A 32 -1.07 4.83 1.55
C MET A 32 -2.25 3.89 1.39
N ILE A 33 -2.03 2.80 0.67
CA ILE A 33 -3.06 1.79 0.40
C ILE A 33 -2.86 0.63 1.34
N LYS A 34 -3.96 0.20 1.97
CA LYS A 34 -4.03 -1.00 2.79
C LYS A 34 -4.69 -2.12 1.99
N ILE A 35 -3.95 -3.19 1.78
CA ILE A 35 -4.41 -4.40 1.10
C ILE A 35 -4.66 -5.47 2.15
N THR A 36 -5.93 -5.85 2.30
CA THR A 36 -6.36 -6.98 3.14
C THR A 36 -6.59 -8.20 2.25
N ARG A 37 -5.84 -9.27 2.46
CA ARG A 37 -6.08 -10.56 1.78
C ARG A 37 -6.30 -11.67 2.79
N LYS A 38 -7.21 -12.60 2.49
CA LYS A 38 -7.31 -13.84 3.24
C LYS A 38 -6.11 -14.71 2.93
N SER A 39 -5.41 -15.14 3.97
CA SER A 39 -4.26 -16.04 3.89
C SER A 39 -4.67 -17.40 4.45
N ALA A 40 -4.39 -18.47 3.72
CA ALA A 40 -4.68 -19.82 4.18
C ALA A 40 -3.89 -20.21 5.44
N THR A 41 -2.74 -19.57 5.69
CA THR A 41 -1.85 -19.88 6.82
C THR A 41 -1.99 -18.91 7.98
N ALA A 42 -2.26 -17.63 7.70
CA ALA A 42 -2.29 -16.57 8.71
C ALA A 42 -3.70 -16.01 8.97
N GLY A 43 -4.72 -16.56 8.32
CA GLY A 43 -6.10 -16.06 8.35
C GLY A 43 -6.25 -14.79 7.51
N GLU A 44 -5.72 -13.67 7.98
CA GLU A 44 -5.73 -12.39 7.27
C GLU A 44 -4.33 -11.77 7.23
N SER A 45 -3.94 -11.30 6.05
CA SER A 45 -2.67 -10.62 5.83
C SER A 45 -2.90 -9.18 5.38
N LEU A 46 -2.21 -8.27 6.06
CA LEU A 46 -2.29 -6.83 5.87
C LEU A 46 -1.00 -6.36 5.17
N TYR A 47 -1.13 -5.75 4.01
CA TYR A 47 -0.02 -5.13 3.29
C TYR A 47 -0.27 -3.63 3.13
N TYR A 48 0.80 -2.84 3.25
CA TYR A 48 0.77 -1.40 3.03
C TYR A 48 1.64 -1.06 1.82
N ARG A 49 1.10 -0.26 0.90
CA ARG A 49 1.83 0.26 -0.25
C ARG A 49 1.74 1.78 -0.30
N TYR A 50 2.81 2.44 -0.71
CA TYR A 50 2.86 3.89 -0.83
C TYR A 50 2.62 4.32 -2.28
N VAL A 51 1.68 5.24 -2.50
CA VAL A 51 1.32 5.71 -3.84
C VAL A 51 2.32 6.76 -4.28
N VAL A 52 2.94 6.54 -5.43
CA VAL A 52 3.87 7.46 -6.06
C VAL A 52 3.33 7.93 -7.41
N GLU A 53 3.73 9.14 -7.78
CA GLU A 53 3.56 9.63 -9.14
C GLU A 53 4.57 8.93 -10.06
N THR A 54 4.22 8.78 -11.33
CA THR A 54 5.05 8.09 -12.33
C THR A 54 6.23 8.95 -12.74
#